data_AF-A0A6J4T4S4-F1
#
_entry.id   AF-A0A6J4T4S4-F1
#
_cell.length_a   1.000
_cell.length_b   1.000
_cell.length_c   1.000
_cell.angle_alpha   90.00
_cell.angle_beta   90.00
_cell.angle_gamma   90.00
#
_symmetry.space_group_name_H-M   'P 1'
#
loop_
_entity.id
_entity.type
_entity.pdbx_description
1 polymer ?
#
loop_
_entity_poly.entity_id
_entity_poly.type
_entity_poly.pdbx_seq_one_letter_code
_entity_poly.pdbx_strand_id
1 'polypeptide(L)'
;DEVASMAWTSAALPFAAAGWWLHGHATLRHRLADMARAPHGLLRAGGEAGRPAAVLFDRDGTLVVDVPYNGDPDRVELVPTALAALGKLREAGIPTGVVSNQSGIARGLLTEDQVRAVNARIEELLGPLGPWTWCPHGPDEGCGCRKPAPGMVLEAARRLGVDPRRVAVVGDIGADVEAARAAGARSVMVPTPRTRAEEVAAAPNVAVDLESAVDLLLAGAA
;
A
#
# COMPACT_ATOMS: atom_id res chain seq x y z
N ASP A 1 15.85 -29.88 36.89
CA ASP A 1 14.59 -29.27 36.39
C ASP A 1 14.78 -27.92 35.70
N GLU A 2 15.71 -27.83 34.76
CA GLU A 2 15.98 -26.61 33.98
C GLU A 2 15.46 -26.77 32.53
N VAL A 3 15.56 -28.00 32.00
CA VAL A 3 15.02 -28.41 30.70
C VAL A 3 13.49 -28.26 30.63
N ALA A 4 12.78 -28.52 31.74
CA ALA A 4 11.33 -28.36 31.81
C ALA A 4 10.89 -26.88 31.76
N SER A 5 11.67 -25.96 32.37
CA SER A 5 11.42 -24.53 32.32
C SER A 5 11.67 -23.94 30.92
N MET A 6 12.73 -24.38 30.25
CA MET A 6 13.03 -23.94 28.88
C MET A 6 11.99 -24.45 27.86
N ALA A 7 11.51 -25.68 28.01
CA ALA A 7 10.48 -26.24 27.15
C ALA A 7 9.12 -25.52 27.29
N TRP A 8 8.73 -25.16 28.52
CA TRP A 8 7.50 -24.39 28.76
C TRP A 8 7.56 -22.98 28.18
N THR A 9 8.73 -22.33 28.27
CA THR A 9 8.90 -20.96 27.76
C THR A 9 8.84 -20.93 26.23
N SER A 10 9.47 -21.89 25.56
CA SER A 10 9.42 -22.03 24.09
C SER A 10 8.04 -22.44 23.56
N ALA A 11 7.25 -23.19 24.33
CA ALA A 11 5.90 -23.59 23.94
C ALA A 11 4.85 -22.47 24.14
N ALA A 12 5.04 -21.57 25.10
CA ALA A 12 4.06 -20.52 25.42
C ALA A 12 4.21 -19.24 24.57
N LEU A 13 5.42 -18.94 24.07
CA LEU A 13 5.71 -17.74 23.27
C LEU A 13 4.88 -17.62 21.97
N PRO A 14 4.62 -18.68 21.19
CA PRO A 14 3.80 -18.59 19.98
C PRO A 14 2.35 -18.22 20.29
N PHE A 15 1.78 -18.75 21.38
CA PHE A 15 0.40 -18.47 21.77
C PHE A 15 0.24 -17.08 22.38
N ALA A 16 1.25 -16.58 23.11
CA ALA A 16 1.26 -15.21 23.60
C ALA A 16 1.34 -14.20 22.44
N ALA A 17 2.15 -14.47 21.41
CA ALA A 17 2.25 -13.65 20.21
C ALA A 17 0.95 -13.65 19.38
N ALA A 18 0.31 -14.83 19.22
CA ALA A 18 -0.99 -14.94 18.57
C ALA A 18 -2.11 -14.22 19.34
N GLY A 19 -2.09 -14.30 20.68
CA GLY A 19 -3.03 -13.58 21.54
C GLY A 19 -2.89 -12.06 21.46
N TRP A 20 -1.65 -11.55 21.41
CA TRP A 20 -1.35 -10.12 21.21
C TRP A 20 -1.80 -9.63 19.83
N TRP A 21 -1.57 -10.44 18.79
CA TRP A 21 -1.98 -10.13 17.42
C TRP A 21 -3.51 -10.07 17.27
N LEU A 22 -4.23 -11.03 17.86
CA LEU A 22 -5.71 -11.04 17.88
C LEU A 22 -6.30 -9.88 18.69
N HIS A 23 -5.69 -9.50 19.82
CA HIS A 23 -6.14 -8.37 20.63
C HIS A 23 -5.88 -7.01 19.93
N GLY A 24 -4.78 -6.88 19.21
CA GLY A 24 -4.49 -5.73 18.34
C GLY A 24 -5.50 -5.58 17.21
N HIS A 25 -5.87 -6.68 16.55
CA HIS A 25 -6.92 -6.68 15.52
C HIS A 25 -8.30 -6.28 16.07
N ALA A 26 -8.68 -6.78 17.24
CA ALA A 26 -9.97 -6.46 17.85
C ALA A 26 -10.07 -4.97 18.25
N THR A 27 -9.00 -4.41 18.82
CA THR A 27 -8.98 -3.00 19.25
C THR A 27 -8.92 -2.02 18.08
N LEU A 28 -8.21 -2.36 16.99
CA LEU A 28 -8.23 -1.58 15.75
C LEU A 28 -9.63 -1.57 15.10
N ARG A 29 -10.32 -2.72 15.08
CA ARG A 29 -11.67 -2.86 14.52
C ARG A 29 -12.71 -2.02 15.27
N HIS A 30 -12.60 -1.94 16.59
CA HIS A 30 -13.49 -1.11 17.40
C HIS A 30 -13.25 0.40 17.19
N ARG A 31 -11.99 0.83 17.07
CA ARG A 31 -11.68 2.26 16.84
C ARG A 31 -12.07 2.74 15.44
N LEU A 32 -11.90 1.89 14.42
CA LEU A 32 -12.34 2.21 13.05
C LEU A 32 -13.88 2.27 12.93
N ALA A 33 -14.61 1.44 13.68
CA ALA A 33 -16.08 1.46 13.70
C ALA A 33 -16.68 2.72 14.35
N ASP A 34 -15.94 3.39 15.24
CA ASP A 34 -16.36 4.65 15.86
C ASP A 34 -15.95 5.89 15.05
N MET A 35 -14.86 5.83 14.26
CA MET A 35 -14.43 6.93 13.39
C MET A 35 -15.25 7.06 12.10
N ALA A 36 -15.92 5.99 11.65
CA ALA A 36 -16.79 6.00 10.47
C ALA A 36 -18.10 6.82 10.64
N ARG A 37 -18.27 7.56 11.74
CA ARG A 37 -19.49 8.34 12.06
C ARG A 37 -19.31 9.86 12.09
N ALA A 38 -18.18 10.40 11.63
CA ALA A 38 -18.01 11.85 11.53
C ALA A 38 -18.59 12.41 10.21
N PRO A 39 -19.46 13.44 10.22
CA PRO A 39 -20.01 14.01 9.01
C PRO A 39 -19.02 15.06 8.46
N HIS A 40 -18.30 14.72 7.40
CA HIS A 40 -17.48 15.70 6.67
C HIS A 40 -18.23 16.25 5.45
N GLY A 41 -18.39 17.57 5.47
CA GLY A 41 -19.21 18.35 4.56
C GLY A 41 -18.69 18.42 3.12
N LEU A 42 -19.64 18.75 2.26
CA LEU A 42 -19.60 18.92 0.82
C LEU A 42 -18.41 19.78 0.30
N LEU A 43 -17.58 19.17 -0.54
CA LEU A 43 -16.95 19.83 -1.69
C LEU A 43 -16.97 18.84 -2.86
N ARG A 44 -17.91 19.04 -3.80
CA ARG A 44 -18.00 18.30 -5.06
C ARG A 44 -16.95 18.85 -6.04
N ALA A 45 -15.98 18.02 -6.41
CA ALA A 45 -15.17 18.20 -7.62
C ALA A 45 -15.46 17.02 -8.57
N GLY A 46 -15.82 17.38 -9.81
CA GLY A 46 -16.51 16.55 -10.80
C GLY A 46 -15.83 15.24 -11.22
N GLY A 47 -16.68 14.22 -11.37
CA GLY A 47 -16.46 12.96 -12.06
C GLY A 47 -17.46 11.94 -11.53
N GLU A 48 -18.47 11.56 -12.30
CA GLU A 48 -19.38 10.48 -11.91
C GLU A 48 -18.55 9.24 -11.53
N ALA A 49 -18.65 8.81 -10.27
CA ALA A 49 -17.63 7.99 -9.64
C ALA A 49 -17.76 6.51 -9.99
N GLY A 50 -17.52 6.18 -11.26
CA GLY A 50 -17.38 4.81 -11.73
C GLY A 50 -16.11 4.13 -11.23
N ARG A 51 -15.98 2.84 -11.57
CA ARG A 51 -14.77 2.06 -11.31
C ARG A 51 -13.52 2.72 -11.90
N PRO A 52 -12.35 2.61 -11.24
CA PRO A 52 -11.12 3.17 -11.78
C PRO A 52 -10.76 2.47 -13.09
N ALA A 53 -10.12 3.22 -13.99
CA ALA A 53 -9.56 2.68 -15.22
C ALA A 53 -8.19 2.02 -14.99
N ALA A 54 -7.53 2.32 -13.87
CA ALA A 54 -6.33 1.63 -13.40
C ALA A 54 -6.17 1.77 -11.89
N VAL A 55 -5.49 0.81 -11.25
CA VAL A 55 -5.11 0.89 -9.84
C VAL A 55 -3.60 0.84 -9.70
N LEU A 56 -3.03 1.82 -9.01
CA LEU A 56 -1.62 1.87 -8.67
C LEU A 56 -1.44 1.52 -7.20
N PHE A 57 -0.41 0.76 -6.88
CA PHE A 57 -0.10 0.35 -5.52
C PHE A 57 1.23 0.93 -5.07
N ASP A 58 1.35 1.31 -3.80
CA ASP A 58 2.66 1.30 -3.16
C ASP A 58 3.16 -0.14 -3.04
N ARG A 59 4.48 -0.29 -2.88
CA ARG A 59 5.14 -1.59 -2.76
C ARG A 59 5.23 -2.03 -1.29
N ASP A 60 6.09 -1.35 -0.54
CA ASP A 60 6.44 -1.72 0.84
C ASP A 60 5.31 -1.27 1.77
N GLY A 61 4.86 -2.14 2.68
CA GLY A 61 3.71 -1.87 3.56
C GLY A 61 2.34 -2.08 2.90
N THR A 62 2.28 -2.17 1.57
CA THR A 62 1.04 -2.29 0.79
C THR A 62 0.91 -3.59 0.02
N LEU A 63 1.85 -3.93 -0.87
CA LEU A 63 1.85 -5.22 -1.58
C LEU A 63 2.67 -6.28 -0.83
N VAL A 64 3.76 -5.83 -0.20
CA VAL A 64 4.66 -6.65 0.59
C VAL A 64 4.83 -6.07 1.99
N VAL A 65 5.20 -6.92 2.95
CA VAL A 65 5.57 -6.48 4.28
C VAL A 65 6.75 -5.50 4.19
N ASP A 66 6.64 -4.36 4.87
CA ASP A 66 7.70 -3.35 4.89
C ASP A 66 8.93 -3.87 5.63
N VAL A 67 9.99 -4.11 4.86
CA VAL A 67 11.31 -4.46 5.35
C VAL A 67 12.25 -3.29 5.02
N PRO A 68 12.81 -2.58 6.03
CA PRO A 68 13.61 -1.39 5.80
C PRO A 68 14.76 -1.65 4.82
N TYR A 69 14.77 -0.89 3.72
CA TYR A 69 15.79 -0.98 2.66
C TYR A 69 15.99 -2.42 2.16
N ASN A 70 14.90 -3.12 1.85
CA ASN A 70 15.01 -4.47 1.32
C ASN A 70 15.59 -4.49 -0.10
N GLY A 71 16.79 -5.06 -0.23
CA GLY A 71 17.44 -5.36 -1.50
C GLY A 71 17.59 -6.85 -1.78
N ASP A 72 16.95 -7.69 -0.95
CA ASP A 72 17.06 -9.14 -0.97
C ASP A 72 15.71 -9.76 -1.37
N PRO A 73 15.62 -10.39 -2.56
CA PRO A 73 14.43 -11.10 -3.01
C PRO A 73 13.92 -12.16 -2.02
N ASP A 74 14.80 -12.81 -1.26
CA ASP A 74 14.41 -13.89 -0.35
C ASP A 74 13.66 -13.37 0.88
N ARG A 75 13.70 -12.06 1.13
CA ARG A 75 12.96 -11.38 2.20
C ARG A 75 11.62 -10.82 1.76
N VAL A 76 11.20 -11.09 0.53
CA VAL A 76 9.89 -10.68 0.01
C VAL A 76 8.81 -11.56 0.64
N GLU A 77 7.94 -10.92 1.42
CA GLU A 77 6.73 -11.51 1.97
C GLU A 77 5.53 -10.67 1.55
N LEU A 78 4.51 -11.30 0.95
CA LEU A 78 3.29 -10.60 0.54
C LEU A 78 2.48 -10.18 1.78
N VAL A 79 1.82 -9.01 1.72
CA VAL A 79 0.81 -8.72 2.75
C VAL A 79 -0.36 -9.69 2.64
N PRO A 80 -1.09 -9.93 3.75
CA PRO A 80 -2.34 -10.66 3.69
C PRO A 80 -3.28 -10.06 2.64
N THR A 81 -3.98 -10.92 1.89
CA THR A 81 -4.97 -10.56 0.87
C THR A 81 -4.45 -9.96 -0.44
N ALA A 82 -3.13 -9.74 -0.62
CA ALA A 82 -2.59 -9.17 -1.87
C ALA A 82 -2.95 -9.96 -3.13
N LEU A 83 -2.90 -11.30 -3.06
CA LEU A 83 -3.32 -12.18 -4.15
C LEU A 83 -4.81 -12.04 -4.48
N ALA A 84 -5.67 -11.98 -3.45
CA ALA A 84 -7.11 -11.81 -3.63
C ALA A 84 -7.43 -10.46 -4.26
N ALA A 85 -6.80 -9.39 -3.77
CA ALA A 85 -6.96 -8.04 -4.27
C ALA A 85 -6.60 -7.91 -5.76
N LEU A 86 -5.41 -8.41 -6.16
CA LEU A 86 -5.01 -8.41 -7.57
C LEU A 86 -5.85 -9.36 -8.42
N GLY A 87 -6.30 -10.50 -7.87
CA GLY A 87 -7.23 -11.42 -8.53
C GLY A 87 -8.52 -10.70 -8.96
N LYS A 88 -9.16 -9.98 -8.03
CA LYS A 88 -10.38 -9.20 -8.31
C LYS A 88 -10.17 -8.15 -9.40
N LEU A 89 -9.03 -7.46 -9.41
CA LEU A 89 -8.73 -6.47 -10.45
C LEU A 89 -8.50 -7.11 -11.82
N ARG A 90 -7.86 -8.28 -11.87
CA ARG A 90 -7.68 -9.06 -13.12
C ARG A 90 -9.01 -9.54 -13.66
N GLU A 91 -9.87 -10.09 -12.81
CA GLU A 91 -11.23 -10.51 -13.17
C GLU A 91 -12.07 -9.33 -13.71
N ALA A 92 -11.88 -8.14 -13.14
CA ALA A 92 -12.51 -6.92 -13.60
C ALA A 92 -11.87 -6.29 -14.86
N GLY A 93 -10.76 -6.84 -15.36
CA GLY A 93 -10.01 -6.31 -16.49
C GLY A 93 -9.38 -4.94 -16.23
N ILE A 94 -9.12 -4.60 -14.95
CA ILE A 94 -8.55 -3.31 -14.55
C ILE A 94 -7.01 -3.44 -14.51
N PRO A 95 -6.27 -2.66 -15.32
CA PRO A 95 -4.81 -2.67 -15.29
C PRO A 95 -4.27 -2.15 -13.96
N THR A 96 -3.10 -2.69 -13.58
CA THR A 96 -2.47 -2.42 -12.28
C THR A 96 -1.03 -1.97 -12.45
N GLY A 97 -0.54 -1.09 -11.59
CA GLY A 97 0.86 -0.63 -11.59
C GLY A 97 1.41 -0.41 -10.19
N VAL A 98 2.71 -0.14 -10.09
CA VAL A 98 3.40 0.09 -8.81
C VAL A 98 4.12 1.42 -8.82
N VAL A 99 3.98 2.19 -7.74
CA VAL A 99 4.63 3.48 -7.50
C VAL A 99 5.30 3.50 -6.13
N SER A 100 6.63 3.43 -6.08
CA SER A 100 7.36 3.23 -4.81
C SER A 100 8.54 4.17 -4.60
N ASN A 101 8.69 4.67 -3.38
CA ASN A 101 9.85 5.48 -2.98
C ASN A 101 11.02 4.55 -2.58
N GLN A 102 12.07 4.45 -3.40
CA GLN A 102 13.25 3.58 -3.18
C GLN A 102 14.50 4.39 -2.81
N SER A 103 14.36 5.23 -1.79
CA SER A 103 15.41 6.15 -1.34
C SER A 103 16.60 5.50 -0.64
N GLY A 104 16.64 4.16 -0.55
CA GLY A 104 17.86 3.43 -0.21
C GLY A 104 18.95 3.63 -1.27
N ILE A 105 18.56 3.89 -2.53
CA ILE A 105 19.50 4.12 -3.64
C ILE A 105 20.31 5.39 -3.40
N ALA A 106 19.67 6.54 -3.18
CA ALA A 106 20.35 7.80 -2.87
C ALA A 106 21.23 7.73 -1.60
N ARG A 107 20.93 6.79 -0.69
CA ARG A 107 21.72 6.56 0.54
C ARG A 107 22.86 5.57 0.36
N GLY A 108 23.03 4.97 -0.83
CA GLY A 108 24.01 3.90 -1.07
C GLY A 108 23.71 2.59 -0.33
N LEU A 109 22.48 2.43 0.17
CA LEU A 109 22.02 1.22 0.88
C LEU A 109 21.45 0.17 -0.08
N LEU A 110 21.03 0.60 -1.27
CA LEU A 110 20.47 -0.25 -2.32
C LEU A 110 21.08 0.11 -3.68
N THR A 111 21.25 -0.88 -4.53
CA THR A 111 21.47 -0.69 -5.96
C THR A 111 20.15 -0.76 -6.71
N GLU A 112 20.11 -0.20 -7.92
CA GLU A 112 18.93 -0.37 -8.77
C GLU A 112 18.67 -1.83 -9.14
N ASP A 113 19.73 -2.64 -9.28
CA ASP A 113 19.60 -4.07 -9.60
C ASP A 113 18.97 -4.85 -8.44
N GLN A 114 19.28 -4.49 -7.20
CA GLN A 114 18.61 -5.04 -6.02
C GLN A 114 17.12 -4.70 -6.00
N VAL A 115 16.77 -3.43 -6.29
CA VAL A 115 15.36 -3.01 -6.40
C VAL A 115 14.65 -3.78 -7.52
N ARG A 116 15.29 -3.94 -8.69
CA ARG A 116 14.74 -4.74 -9.80
C ARG A 116 14.55 -6.20 -9.41
N ALA A 117 15.50 -6.81 -8.72
CA ALA A 117 15.41 -8.20 -8.27
C ALA A 117 14.25 -8.41 -7.28
N VAL A 118 14.08 -7.50 -6.31
CA VAL A 118 12.94 -7.52 -5.38
C VAL A 118 11.62 -7.35 -6.14
N ASN A 119 11.53 -6.41 -7.07
CA ASN A 119 10.31 -6.20 -7.86
C ASN A 119 9.97 -7.43 -8.73
N ALA A 120 10.96 -8.07 -9.35
CA ALA A 120 10.78 -9.30 -10.11
C ALA A 120 10.24 -10.42 -9.22
N ARG A 121 10.77 -10.58 -8.00
CA ARG A 121 10.27 -11.56 -7.05
C ARG A 121 8.83 -11.31 -6.62
N ILE A 122 8.43 -10.05 -6.46
CA ILE A 122 7.05 -9.68 -6.17
C ILE A 122 6.13 -10.09 -7.34
N GLU A 123 6.55 -9.80 -8.57
CA GLU A 123 5.79 -10.19 -9.77
C GLU A 123 5.71 -11.71 -9.96
N GLU A 124 6.76 -12.47 -9.61
CA GLU A 124 6.70 -13.94 -9.57
C GLU A 124 5.63 -14.46 -8.60
N LEU A 125 5.54 -13.86 -7.42
CA LEU A 125 4.61 -14.29 -6.38
C LEU A 125 3.16 -13.85 -6.65
N LEU A 126 2.97 -12.65 -7.21
CA LEU A 126 1.65 -12.06 -7.44
C LEU A 126 1.09 -12.35 -8.84
N GLY A 127 1.94 -12.76 -9.79
CA GLY A 127 1.65 -12.74 -11.22
C GLY A 127 1.84 -11.35 -11.84
N PRO A 128 1.59 -11.20 -13.15
CA PRO A 128 1.91 -9.98 -13.90
C PRO A 128 1.36 -8.70 -13.26
N LEU A 129 2.22 -7.69 -13.17
CA LEU A 129 1.96 -6.40 -12.54
C LEU A 129 2.82 -5.33 -13.21
N GLY A 130 2.23 -4.22 -13.65
CA GLY A 130 3.03 -3.17 -14.25
C GLY A 130 2.21 -2.07 -14.94
N PRO A 131 2.71 -0.83 -14.92
CA PRO A 131 4.13 -0.49 -14.88
C PRO A 131 4.72 -0.40 -13.46
N TRP A 132 5.96 -0.87 -13.32
CA TRP A 132 6.81 -0.55 -12.17
C TRP A 132 7.44 0.83 -12.36
N THR A 133 7.20 1.74 -11.42
CA THR A 133 7.80 3.08 -11.37
C THR A 133 8.31 3.33 -9.95
N TRP A 134 9.57 3.73 -9.81
CA TRP A 134 10.13 4.04 -8.50
C TRP A 134 10.98 5.30 -8.51
N CYS A 135 11.07 5.94 -7.35
CA CYS A 135 11.90 7.12 -7.14
C CYS A 135 13.17 6.73 -6.36
N PRO A 136 14.38 6.88 -6.93
CA PRO A 136 15.63 6.54 -6.23
C PRO A 136 16.11 7.63 -5.27
N HIS A 137 15.55 8.84 -5.35
CA HIS A 137 16.05 10.04 -4.70
C HIS A 137 15.72 10.11 -3.19
N GLY A 138 16.61 10.79 -2.46
CA GLY A 138 16.43 11.22 -1.08
C GLY A 138 15.37 12.32 -0.93
N PRO A 139 14.97 12.64 0.31
CA PRO A 139 13.96 13.66 0.59
C PRO A 139 14.40 15.07 0.18
N ASP A 140 15.70 15.38 0.25
CA ASP A 140 16.21 16.76 0.07
C ASP A 140 16.63 17.08 -1.37
N GLU A 141 16.50 16.14 -2.31
CA GLU A 141 16.94 16.31 -3.70
C GLU A 141 15.93 17.07 -4.58
N GLY A 142 14.73 17.40 -4.06
CA GLY A 142 13.76 18.25 -4.76
C GLY A 142 13.19 17.66 -6.07
N CYS A 143 13.27 16.34 -6.26
CA CYS A 143 12.77 15.69 -7.47
C CYS A 143 11.23 15.72 -7.58
N GLY A 144 10.70 15.73 -8.80
CA GLY A 144 9.25 15.70 -9.05
C GLY A 144 8.60 14.32 -8.92
N CYS A 145 9.38 13.26 -8.69
CA CYS A 145 8.87 11.88 -8.66
C CYS A 145 8.64 11.32 -7.25
N ARG A 146 9.41 11.74 -6.23
CA ARG A 146 9.28 11.22 -4.86
C ARG A 146 7.91 11.57 -4.27
N LYS A 147 7.12 10.58 -3.85
CA LYS A 147 5.86 10.83 -3.11
C LYS A 147 6.18 11.69 -1.87
N PRO A 148 5.48 12.80 -1.62
CA PRO A 148 4.13 13.13 -2.10
C PRO A 148 4.03 13.85 -3.47
N ALA A 149 5.13 14.03 -4.20
CA ALA A 149 5.05 14.56 -5.56
C ALA A 149 4.32 13.58 -6.50
N PRO A 150 3.56 14.06 -7.50
CA PRO A 150 2.69 13.22 -8.33
C PRO A 150 3.43 12.49 -9.46
N GLY A 151 4.73 12.77 -9.68
CA GLY A 151 5.43 12.37 -10.90
C GLY A 151 5.36 10.87 -11.21
N MET A 152 5.49 9.99 -10.21
CA MET A 152 5.37 8.55 -10.42
C MET A 152 3.95 8.12 -10.80
N VAL A 153 2.92 8.72 -10.19
CA VAL A 153 1.52 8.42 -10.49
C VAL A 153 1.19 8.85 -11.92
N LEU A 154 1.61 10.05 -12.32
CA LEU A 154 1.42 10.57 -13.67
C LEU A 154 2.14 9.72 -14.72
N GLU A 155 3.37 9.30 -14.44
CA GLU A 155 4.15 8.44 -15.35
C GLU A 155 3.53 7.05 -15.49
N ALA A 156 3.10 6.44 -14.38
CA ALA A 156 2.43 5.14 -14.41
C ALA A 156 1.10 5.22 -15.19
N ALA A 157 0.29 6.26 -14.96
CA ALA A 157 -0.95 6.50 -15.70
C ALA A 157 -0.70 6.65 -17.21
N ARG A 158 0.33 7.43 -17.59
CA ARG A 158 0.74 7.61 -18.98
C ARG A 158 1.15 6.28 -19.63
N ARG A 159 1.94 5.45 -18.95
CA ARG A 159 2.37 4.13 -19.43
C ARG A 159 1.21 3.15 -19.58
N LEU A 160 0.16 3.30 -18.78
CA LEU A 160 -1.09 2.53 -18.90
C LEU A 160 -2.06 3.10 -19.95
N GLY A 161 -1.79 4.29 -20.50
CA GLY A 161 -2.71 4.96 -21.43
C GLY A 161 -4.00 5.45 -20.77
N VAL A 162 -3.96 5.76 -19.46
CA VAL A 162 -5.13 6.14 -18.66
C VAL A 162 -5.02 7.59 -18.19
N ASP A 163 -6.14 8.32 -18.20
CA ASP A 163 -6.23 9.66 -17.58
C ASP A 163 -5.97 9.53 -16.06
N PRO A 164 -5.00 10.27 -15.48
CA PRO A 164 -4.70 10.23 -14.05
C PRO A 164 -5.94 10.40 -13.15
N ARG A 165 -6.95 11.15 -13.58
CA ARG A 165 -8.22 11.34 -12.82
C ARG A 165 -9.07 10.08 -12.73
N ARG A 166 -8.81 9.09 -13.60
CA ARG A 166 -9.45 7.77 -13.59
C ARG A 166 -8.61 6.71 -12.90
N VAL A 167 -7.44 7.07 -12.36
CA VAL A 167 -6.59 6.18 -11.58
C VAL A 167 -7.01 6.21 -10.10
N ALA A 168 -6.85 5.07 -9.43
CA ALA A 168 -6.84 5.00 -7.97
C ALA A 168 -5.44 4.60 -7.48
N VAL A 169 -4.98 5.18 -6.38
CA VAL A 169 -3.73 4.82 -5.70
C VAL A 169 -4.06 4.18 -4.37
N VAL A 170 -3.45 3.04 -4.07
CA VAL A 170 -3.55 2.36 -2.78
C VAL A 170 -2.18 2.36 -2.12
N GLY A 171 -2.11 2.78 -0.86
CA GLY A 171 -0.87 2.90 -0.11
C GLY A 171 -1.10 2.92 1.40
N ASP A 172 -0.05 2.81 2.20
CA ASP A 172 -0.15 2.73 3.66
C ASP A 172 0.27 4.02 4.38
N ILE A 173 0.84 5.00 3.69
CA ILE A 173 1.29 6.25 4.30
C ILE A 173 0.64 7.49 3.67
N GLY A 174 0.63 8.59 4.41
CA GLY A 174 0.06 9.87 3.96
C GLY A 174 0.64 10.37 2.63
N ALA A 175 1.93 10.10 2.37
CA ALA A 175 2.58 10.50 1.13
C ALA A 175 1.93 9.87 -0.13
N ASP A 176 1.33 8.68 -0.02
CA ASP A 176 0.62 8.02 -1.12
C ASP A 176 -0.67 8.74 -1.46
N VAL A 177 -1.44 9.06 -0.41
CA VAL A 177 -2.68 9.82 -0.50
C VAL A 177 -2.41 11.21 -1.11
N GLU A 178 -1.36 11.88 -0.66
CA GLU A 178 -0.99 13.19 -1.19
C GLU A 178 -0.52 13.13 -2.64
N ALA A 179 0.26 12.12 -3.03
CA ALA A 179 0.69 11.94 -4.42
C ALA A 179 -0.51 11.67 -5.35
N ALA A 180 -1.47 10.85 -4.91
CA ALA A 180 -2.70 10.60 -5.63
C ALA A 180 -3.51 11.89 -5.82
N ARG A 181 -3.73 12.63 -4.73
CA ARG A 181 -4.45 13.91 -4.73
C ARG A 181 -3.78 14.92 -5.67
N ALA A 182 -2.46 15.04 -5.61
CA ALA A 182 -1.69 15.93 -6.47
C ALA A 182 -1.76 15.54 -7.96
N ALA A 183 -1.94 14.26 -8.27
CA ALA A 183 -2.16 13.77 -9.63
C ALA A 183 -3.64 13.87 -10.09
N GLY A 184 -4.56 14.29 -9.20
CA GLY A 184 -6.00 14.26 -9.44
C GLY A 184 -6.63 12.86 -9.39
N ALA A 185 -5.87 11.86 -8.93
CA ALA A 185 -6.31 10.48 -8.76
C ALA A 185 -7.09 10.31 -7.45
N ARG A 186 -7.84 9.20 -7.36
CA ARG A 186 -8.43 8.76 -6.09
C ARG A 186 -7.38 8.06 -5.24
N SER A 187 -7.58 8.06 -3.92
CA SER A 187 -6.73 7.31 -2.99
C SER A 187 -7.55 6.45 -2.04
N VAL A 188 -6.99 5.28 -1.69
CA VAL A 188 -7.44 4.46 -0.57
C VAL A 188 -6.23 4.14 0.30
N MET A 189 -6.30 4.49 1.58
CA MET A 189 -5.25 4.14 2.54
C MET A 189 -5.52 2.76 3.13
N VAL A 190 -4.48 1.95 3.27
CA VAL A 190 -4.49 0.66 3.99
C VAL A 190 -3.53 0.78 5.17
N PRO A 191 -3.99 1.15 6.37
CA PRO A 191 -3.11 1.42 7.49
C PRO A 191 -2.37 0.17 7.98
N THR A 192 -1.08 0.31 8.24
CA THR A 192 -0.25 -0.66 8.95
C THR A 192 -0.01 -0.17 10.39
N PRO A 193 0.60 -0.98 11.28
CA PRO A 193 1.04 -0.50 12.60
C PRO A 193 2.05 0.67 12.55
N ARG A 194 2.65 0.94 11.39
CA ARG A 194 3.57 2.06 11.17
C ARG A 194 2.87 3.33 10.69
N THR A 195 1.66 3.21 10.14
CA THR A 195 0.88 4.35 9.66
C THR A 195 0.50 5.25 10.83
N ARG A 196 0.67 6.56 10.66
CA ARG A 196 0.40 7.52 11.73
C ARG A 196 -1.09 7.79 11.85
N ALA A 197 -1.60 7.94 13.07
CA ALA A 197 -3.03 8.10 13.33
C ALA A 197 -3.62 9.34 12.64
N GLU A 198 -2.84 10.43 12.57
CA GLU A 198 -3.22 11.65 11.86
C GLU A 198 -3.31 11.46 10.34
N GLU A 199 -2.48 10.58 9.76
CA GLU A 199 -2.54 10.26 8.32
C GLU A 199 -3.81 9.45 8.02
N VAL A 200 -4.16 8.50 8.88
CA VAL A 200 -5.42 7.74 8.79
C VAL A 200 -6.63 8.68 8.90
N ALA A 201 -6.62 9.60 9.87
CA ALA A 201 -7.72 10.54 10.06
C ALA A 201 -7.89 11.53 8.89
N ALA A 202 -6.80 11.85 8.18
CA ALA A 202 -6.83 12.76 7.03
C ALA A 202 -7.14 12.06 5.69
N ALA A 203 -7.05 10.74 5.63
CA ALA A 203 -7.25 9.98 4.40
C ALA A 203 -8.73 10.00 3.96
N PRO A 204 -9.03 10.28 2.68
CA PRO A 204 -10.41 10.38 2.20
C PRO A 204 -11.13 9.03 2.17
N ASN A 205 -10.40 7.93 1.96
CA ASN A 205 -10.91 6.57 2.04
C ASN A 205 -9.88 5.71 2.77
N VAL A 206 -10.36 4.84 3.66
CA VAL A 206 -9.54 3.93 4.45
C VAL A 206 -10.14 2.53 4.37
N ALA A 207 -9.29 1.53 4.17
CA ALA A 207 -9.65 0.12 4.21
C ALA A 207 -8.80 -0.62 5.24
N VAL A 208 -9.35 -1.69 5.81
CA VAL A 208 -8.68 -2.49 6.85
C VAL A 208 -7.58 -3.41 6.29
N ASP A 209 -7.68 -3.75 5.01
CA ASP A 209 -6.74 -4.58 4.27
C ASP A 209 -6.81 -4.27 2.77
N LEU A 210 -5.92 -4.89 2.00
CA LEU A 210 -5.75 -4.62 0.58
C LEU A 210 -6.95 -5.13 -0.26
N GLU A 211 -7.54 -6.26 0.11
CA GLU A 211 -8.74 -6.77 -0.56
C GLU A 211 -9.94 -5.85 -0.34
N SER A 212 -10.17 -5.39 0.88
CA SER A 212 -11.24 -4.42 1.18
C SER A 212 -11.01 -3.09 0.44
N ALA A 213 -9.75 -2.67 0.26
CA ALA A 213 -9.42 -1.48 -0.53
C ALA A 213 -9.86 -1.64 -1.99
N VAL A 214 -9.61 -2.81 -2.58
CA VAL A 214 -10.08 -3.13 -3.94
C VAL A 214 -11.59 -3.22 -4.02
N ASP A 215 -12.26 -3.80 -3.02
CA ASP A 215 -13.72 -3.87 -2.98
C ASP A 215 -14.37 -2.48 -2.98
N LEU A 216 -13.82 -1.54 -2.18
CA LEU A 216 -14.25 -0.15 -2.19
C LEU A 216 -14.11 0.50 -3.58
N LEU A 217 -13.00 0.22 -4.28
CA LEU A 217 -12.77 0.74 -5.62
C LEU A 217 -13.71 0.13 -6.68
N LEU A 218 -14.04 -1.15 -6.54
CA LEU A 218 -14.91 -1.88 -7.47
C LEU A 218 -16.40 -1.61 -7.25
N ALA A 219 -16.81 -1.25 -6.04
CA ALA A 219 -18.18 -0.88 -5.72
C ALA A 219 -18.63 0.41 -6.43
N GLY A 220 -17.67 1.27 -6.85
CA GLY A 220 -17.96 2.63 -7.31
C GLY A 220 -18.22 3.54 -6.10
N ALA A 221 -17.80 4.80 -6.14
CA ALA A 221 -18.15 5.69 -5.04
C ALA A 221 -19.64 6.01 -5.16
N ALA A 222 -20.41 5.56 -4.17
CA ALA A 222 -21.84 5.85 -4.05
C ALA A 222 -22.09 7.36 -3.86
#